data_AF-A0A7W1EW39-F1
#
_entry.id   AF-A0A7W1EW39-F1
#
_cell.length_a   1.000
_cell.length_b   1.000
_cell.length_c   1.000
_cell.angle_alpha   90.00
_cell.angle_beta   90.00
_cell.angle_gamma   90.00
#
_symmetry.space_group_name_H-M   'P 1'
#
loop_
_entity.id
_entity.type
_entity.pdbx_description
1 polymer ?
#
loop_
_entity_poly.entity_id
_entity_poly.type
_entity_poly.pdbx_seq_one_letter_code
_entity_poly.pdbx_strand_id
1 'polypeptide(L)'
;MNFGIRFFISWILSAVVMFTLFYLWHGYFLNDFKRINFPLTWFVTFAACTYLIFGAGIYFLYESQPLKKIKSFIARGLFCGVIAGFSLFMISTIVNISLTKHLSINHLVVDCAWQVAEQTIGALVVVFFKIIIHEPVHENV
;
A
#
# COMPACT_ATOMS: atom_id res chain seq x y z
N MET A 1 -19.49 3.18 -8.21
CA MET A 1 -18.98 3.34 -6.83
C MET A 1 -19.27 4.76 -6.42
N ASN A 2 -19.93 4.98 -5.29
CA ASN A 2 -20.11 6.34 -4.78
C ASN A 2 -18.90 6.67 -3.89
N PHE A 3 -18.22 7.77 -4.19
CA PHE A 3 -17.08 8.25 -3.41
C PHE A 3 -17.60 9.05 -2.21
N GLY A 4 -17.92 8.33 -1.14
CA GLY A 4 -18.35 8.91 0.12
C GLY A 4 -17.19 9.17 1.09
N ILE A 5 -17.51 9.72 2.26
CA ILE A 5 -16.54 9.98 3.34
C ILE A 5 -15.79 8.71 3.77
N ARG A 6 -16.45 7.55 3.69
CA ARG A 6 -15.83 6.23 3.96
C ARG A 6 -14.67 5.95 3.02
N PHE A 7 -14.78 6.30 1.74
CA PHE A 7 -13.70 6.12 0.78
C PHE A 7 -12.50 6.99 1.16
N PHE A 8 -12.72 8.30 1.32
CA PHE A 8 -11.63 9.24 1.58
C PHE A 8 -10.90 8.95 2.89
N ILE A 9 -11.62 8.66 3.97
CA ILE A 9 -11.00 8.34 5.27
C ILE A 9 -10.19 7.04 5.17
N SER A 10 -10.79 5.97 4.64
CA SER A 10 -10.10 4.67 4.50
C SER A 10 -8.85 4.78 3.64
N TRP A 11 -8.95 5.53 2.53
CA TRP A 11 -7.86 5.75 1.58
C TRP A 11 -6.72 6.53 2.21
N ILE A 12 -6.99 7.72 2.74
CA ILE A 12 -5.94 8.61 3.26
C ILE A 12 -5.24 7.97 4.46
N LEU A 13 -5.99 7.38 5.39
CA LEU A 13 -5.38 6.74 6.56
C LEU A 13 -4.56 5.51 6.19
N SER A 14 -5.03 4.71 5.22
CA SER A 14 -4.24 3.59 4.68
C SER A 14 -2.92 4.08 4.08
N ALA A 15 -2.97 5.12 3.24
CA ALA A 15 -1.78 5.70 2.63
C ALA A 15 -0.79 6.26 3.67
N VAL A 16 -1.29 6.97 4.70
CA VAL A 16 -0.45 7.51 5.78
C VAL A 16 0.23 6.38 6.57
N VAL A 17 -0.50 5.32 6.91
CA VAL A 17 0.07 4.17 7.65
C VAL A 17 1.16 3.48 6.83
N MET A 18 0.89 3.18 5.57
CA MET A 18 1.86 2.51 4.69
C MET A 18 3.10 3.39 4.46
N PHE A 19 2.93 4.69 4.20
CA PHE A 19 4.05 5.61 4.05
C PHE A 19 4.88 5.74 5.33
N THR A 20 4.24 5.70 6.50
CA THR A 20 4.95 5.73 7.79
C THR A 20 5.80 4.47 7.96
N LEU A 21 5.25 3.29 7.66
CA LEU A 21 5.99 2.03 7.71
C LEU A 21 7.19 2.04 6.75
N PHE A 22 6.99 2.50 5.53
CA PHE A 22 8.05 2.70 4.54
C PHE A 22 9.16 3.61 5.06
N TYR A 23 8.78 4.76 5.61
CA TYR A 23 9.73 5.74 6.11
C TYR A 23 10.53 5.19 7.31
N LEU A 24 9.87 4.48 8.22
CA LEU A 24 10.54 3.84 9.35
C LEU A 24 11.51 2.75 8.88
N TRP A 25 11.09 1.91 7.94
CA TRP A 25 11.93 0.84 7.41
C TRP A 25 13.16 1.37 6.69
N HIS A 26 12.97 2.16 5.64
CA HIS A 26 14.08 2.63 4.80
C HIS A 26 14.84 3.81 5.42
N GLY A 27 14.15 4.70 6.12
CA GLY A 27 14.76 5.89 6.71
C GLY A 27 15.45 5.61 8.04
N TYR A 28 14.83 4.84 8.93
CA TYR A 28 15.35 4.62 10.29
C TYR A 28 16.11 3.29 10.44
N PHE A 29 15.49 2.16 10.07
CA PHE A 29 16.08 0.84 10.29
C PHE A 29 17.22 0.52 9.33
N LEU A 30 16.98 0.64 8.02
CA LEU A 30 18.01 0.41 7.00
C LEU A 30 18.88 1.64 6.76
N ASN A 31 18.36 2.83 7.10
CA ASN A 31 19.06 4.10 7.00
C ASN A 31 19.59 4.35 5.56
N ASP A 32 18.79 3.93 4.58
CA ASP A 32 19.05 4.00 3.14
C ASP A 32 19.09 5.46 2.66
N PHE A 33 18.38 6.36 3.34
CA PHE A 33 18.28 7.78 2.94
C PHE A 33 19.64 8.49 2.92
N LYS A 34 20.64 8.03 3.69
CA LYS A 34 22.01 8.58 3.64
C LYS A 34 22.76 8.24 2.36
N ARG A 35 22.32 7.21 1.62
CA ARG A 35 22.93 6.75 0.37
C ARG A 35 22.27 7.37 -0.86
N ILE A 36 21.17 8.10 -0.68
CA ILE A 36 20.43 8.74 -1.76
C ILE A 36 21.18 10.00 -2.21
N ASN A 37 21.63 10.02 -3.47
CA ASN A 37 22.27 11.18 -4.10
C ASN A 37 21.28 12.23 -4.63
N PHE A 38 19.97 11.98 -4.47
CA PHE A 38 18.88 12.84 -4.90
C PHE A 38 18.35 13.70 -3.72
N PRO A 39 17.84 14.92 -3.93
CA PRO A 39 17.32 15.74 -2.84
C PRO A 39 16.22 15.00 -2.05
N LEU A 40 16.47 14.82 -0.75
CA LEU A 40 15.62 13.99 0.12
C LEU A 40 14.16 14.45 0.12
N THR A 41 13.90 15.76 0.13
CA THR A 41 12.55 16.31 0.09
C THR A 41 11.76 15.81 -1.11
N TRP A 42 12.35 15.89 -2.32
CA TRP A 42 11.68 15.43 -3.53
C TRP A 42 11.44 13.92 -3.51
N PHE A 43 12.41 13.14 -3.03
CA PHE A 43 12.25 11.69 -2.89
C PHE A 43 11.06 11.35 -2.00
N VAL A 44 11.01 11.95 -0.81
CA VAL A 44 9.95 11.72 0.18
C VAL A 44 8.60 12.20 -0.32
N THR A 45 8.53 13.34 -1.02
CA THR A 45 7.30 13.83 -1.65
C THR A 45 6.78 12.86 -2.71
N PHE A 46 7.65 12.37 -3.60
CA PHE A 46 7.24 11.39 -4.61
C PHE A 46 6.79 10.08 -3.98
N ALA A 47 7.50 9.60 -2.95
CA ALA A 47 7.08 8.44 -2.18
C ALA A 47 5.68 8.65 -1.58
N ALA A 48 5.41 9.78 -0.92
CA ALA A 48 4.10 10.08 -0.37
C ALA A 48 2.99 10.07 -1.43
N CYS A 49 3.24 10.66 -2.61
CA CYS A 49 2.32 10.60 -3.75
C CYS A 49 2.09 9.15 -4.24
N THR A 50 3.14 8.34 -4.31
CA THR A 50 3.04 6.93 -4.66
C THR A 50 2.17 6.17 -3.67
N TYR A 51 2.33 6.38 -2.37
CA TYR A 51 1.49 5.74 -1.33
C TYR A 51 0.03 6.19 -1.38
N LEU A 52 -0.25 7.44 -1.77
CA LEU A 52 -1.63 7.88 -2.06
C LEU A 52 -2.22 7.08 -3.23
N ILE A 53 -1.47 6.88 -4.32
CA ILE A 53 -1.95 6.07 -5.46
C ILE A 53 -2.20 4.62 -5.03
N PHE A 54 -1.28 4.01 -4.27
CA PHE A 54 -1.43 2.64 -3.79
C PHE A 54 -2.59 2.47 -2.82
N GLY A 55 -2.80 3.41 -1.89
CA GLY A 55 -3.95 3.38 -0.99
C GLY A 55 -5.28 3.37 -1.74
N ALA A 56 -5.40 4.18 -2.81
CA ALA A 56 -6.57 4.17 -3.67
C ALA A 56 -6.69 2.86 -4.45
N GLY A 57 -5.57 2.36 -4.99
CA GLY A 57 -5.49 1.07 -5.69
C GLY A 57 -5.95 -0.10 -4.83
N ILE A 58 -5.51 -0.17 -3.57
CA ILE A 58 -5.94 -1.18 -2.59
C ILE A 58 -7.44 -1.09 -2.33
N TYR A 59 -7.99 0.12 -2.17
CA TYR A 59 -9.43 0.30 -1.99
C TYR A 59 -10.22 -0.24 -3.20
N PHE A 60 -9.79 0.11 -4.41
CA PHE A 60 -10.44 -0.37 -5.64
C PHE A 60 -10.31 -1.87 -5.83
N LEU A 61 -9.13 -2.42 -5.54
CA LEU A 61 -8.89 -3.86 -5.59
C LEU A 61 -9.79 -4.59 -4.59
N TYR A 62 -9.96 -4.06 -3.38
CA TYR A 62 -10.85 -4.60 -2.37
C TYR A 62 -12.34 -4.56 -2.79
N GLU A 63 -12.75 -3.53 -3.53
CA GLU A 63 -14.12 -3.39 -4.08
C GLU A 63 -14.36 -4.17 -5.38
N SER A 64 -13.32 -4.75 -5.95
CA SER A 64 -13.41 -5.47 -7.22
C SER A 64 -14.33 -6.69 -7.13
N GLN A 65 -15.02 -7.00 -8.24
CA GLN A 65 -15.91 -8.16 -8.32
C GLN A 65 -15.23 -9.49 -7.99
N PRO A 66 -13.97 -9.77 -8.42
CA PRO A 66 -13.29 -11.00 -8.06
C PRO A 66 -13.09 -11.16 -6.55
N LEU A 67 -12.64 -10.10 -5.86
CA LEU A 67 -12.39 -10.17 -4.43
C LEU A 67 -13.67 -10.17 -3.59
N LYS A 68 -14.78 -9.63 -4.12
CA LYS A 68 -16.11 -9.72 -3.47
C LYS A 68 -16.63 -11.15 -3.30
N LYS A 69 -16.09 -12.13 -4.04
CA LYS A 69 -16.39 -13.56 -3.83
C LYS A 69 -15.92 -14.08 -2.47
N ILE A 70 -14.92 -13.43 -1.86
CA ILE A 70 -14.41 -13.77 -0.53
C ILE A 70 -15.32 -13.13 0.52
N LYS A 71 -16.11 -13.96 1.22
CA LYS A 71 -17.12 -13.50 2.19
C LYS A 71 -16.51 -12.84 3.42
N SER A 72 -15.35 -13.33 3.90
CA SER A 72 -14.68 -12.76 5.06
C SER A 72 -14.01 -11.44 4.69
N PHE A 73 -14.45 -10.35 5.32
CA PHE A 73 -13.90 -9.01 5.10
C PHE A 73 -12.40 -8.94 5.39
N ILE A 74 -11.94 -9.64 6.45
CA ILE A 74 -10.54 -9.69 6.85
C ILE A 74 -9.73 -10.51 5.84
N ALA A 75 -10.21 -11.71 5.47
CA ALA A 75 -9.51 -12.54 4.48
C ALA A 75 -9.38 -11.81 3.15
N ARG A 76 -10.45 -11.12 2.70
CA ARG A 76 -10.40 -10.26 1.52
C ARG A 76 -9.35 -9.16 1.62
N GLY A 77 -9.22 -8.54 2.80
CA GLY A 77 -8.18 -7.55 3.09
C GLY A 77 -6.78 -8.12 2.97
N LEU A 78 -6.54 -9.30 3.56
CA LEU A 78 -5.26 -10.01 3.47
C LEU A 78 -4.89 -10.33 2.03
N PHE A 79 -5.81 -10.91 1.25
CA PHE A 79 -5.55 -11.20 -0.18
C PHE A 79 -5.28 -9.93 -0.98
N CYS A 80 -6.03 -8.85 -0.74
CA CYS A 80 -5.80 -7.56 -1.38
C CYS A 80 -4.39 -7.04 -1.08
N GLY A 81 -3.99 -7.09 0.19
CA GLY A 81 -2.67 -6.72 0.67
C GLY A 81 -1.53 -7.50 0.02
N VAL A 82 -1.65 -8.84 -0.01
CA VAL A 82 -0.66 -9.72 -0.63
C VAL A 82 -0.51 -9.43 -2.12
N ILE A 83 -1.62 -9.28 -2.85
CA ILE A 83 -1.59 -8.99 -4.30
C ILE A 83 -0.96 -7.61 -4.55
N ALA A 84 -1.35 -6.59 -3.79
CA ALA A 84 -0.83 -5.24 -3.94
C ALA A 84 0.66 -5.16 -3.57
N GLY A 85 1.06 -5.77 -2.46
CA GLY A 85 2.44 -5.81 -1.99
C GLY A 85 3.37 -6.54 -2.93
N PHE A 86 2.95 -7.71 -3.43
CA PHE A 86 3.73 -8.43 -4.43
C PHE A 86 3.85 -7.64 -5.74
N SER A 87 2.79 -6.95 -6.16
CA SER A 87 2.81 -6.11 -7.37
C SER A 87 3.76 -4.91 -7.22
N LEU A 88 3.74 -4.22 -6.07
CA LEU A 88 4.66 -3.12 -5.77
C LEU A 88 6.11 -3.63 -5.71
N PHE A 89 6.35 -4.77 -5.05
CA PHE A 89 7.65 -5.41 -5.03
C PHE A 89 8.18 -5.69 -6.44
N MET A 90 7.35 -6.23 -7.35
CA MET A 90 7.75 -6.48 -8.74
C MET A 90 8.12 -5.18 -9.47
N ILE A 91 7.32 -4.12 -9.33
CA ILE A 91 7.59 -2.82 -9.94
C ILE A 91 8.90 -2.24 -9.41
N SER A 92 9.05 -2.20 -8.09
CA SER A 92 10.25 -1.68 -7.41
C SER A 92 11.50 -2.47 -7.80
N THR A 93 11.40 -3.80 -7.86
CA THR A 93 12.51 -4.68 -8.26
C THR A 93 12.93 -4.44 -9.70
N ILE A 94 11.98 -4.33 -10.64
CA ILE A 94 12.29 -4.05 -12.06
C ILE A 94 12.99 -2.69 -12.20
N VAL A 95 12.50 -1.66 -11.50
CA VAL A 95 13.14 -0.33 -11.48
C VAL A 95 14.52 -0.41 -10.84
N ASN A 96 14.69 -1.15 -9.75
CA ASN A 96 15.96 -1.26 -9.03
C ASN A 96 17.02 -2.04 -9.82
N ILE A 97 16.68 -3.18 -10.41
CA ILE A 97 17.57 -3.94 -11.31
C ILE A 97 17.99 -3.09 -12.51
N SER A 98 17.10 -2.21 -13.00
CA SER A 98 17.44 -1.28 -14.08
C SER A 98 18.48 -0.22 -13.66
N LEU A 99 18.70 -0.02 -12.35
CA LEU A 99 19.56 1.03 -11.80
C LEU A 99 20.80 0.49 -11.05
N THR A 100 20.79 -0.78 -10.59
CA THR A 100 21.89 -1.38 -9.80
C THR A 100 22.31 -2.76 -10.32
N LYS A 101 23.63 -3.01 -10.38
CA LYS A 101 24.21 -4.24 -10.96
C LYS A 101 24.40 -5.41 -9.98
N HIS A 102 24.23 -5.19 -8.66
CA HIS A 102 24.48 -6.21 -7.63
C HIS A 102 23.27 -6.37 -6.72
N LEU A 103 22.40 -7.33 -7.04
CA LEU A 103 21.26 -7.71 -6.21
C LEU A 103 21.51 -9.08 -5.57
N SER A 104 21.56 -9.15 -4.24
CA SER A 104 21.59 -10.44 -3.53
C SER A 104 20.17 -10.99 -3.37
N ILE A 105 20.03 -12.31 -3.51
CA ILE A 105 18.75 -13.02 -3.31
C ILE A 105 18.20 -12.75 -1.90
N ASN A 106 19.07 -12.66 -0.89
CA ASN A 106 18.64 -12.41 0.50
C ASN A 106 17.96 -11.04 0.64
N HIS A 107 18.49 -10.00 -0.01
CA HIS A 107 17.88 -8.67 0.01
C HIS A 107 16.52 -8.69 -0.70
N LEU A 108 16.44 -9.39 -1.83
CA LEU A 108 15.21 -9.51 -2.60
C LEU A 108 14.06 -10.16 -1.79
N VAL A 109 14.35 -11.23 -1.03
CA VAL A 109 13.35 -11.90 -0.20
C VAL A 109 12.88 -11.01 0.94
N VAL A 110 13.80 -10.29 1.61
CA VAL A 110 13.46 -9.35 2.68
C VAL A 110 12.60 -8.20 2.17
N ASP A 111 12.95 -7.63 1.02
CA ASP A 111 12.19 -6.55 0.40
C ASP A 111 10.79 -7.03 -0.02
N CYS A 112 10.69 -8.23 -0.60
CA CYS A 112 9.40 -8.84 -0.95
C CYS A 112 8.51 -9.04 0.29
N ALA A 113 9.07 -9.63 1.34
CA ALA A 113 8.35 -9.87 2.58
C ALA A 113 7.88 -8.56 3.23
N TRP A 114 8.75 -7.53 3.24
CA TRP A 114 8.39 -6.22 3.77
C TRP A 114 7.28 -5.56 2.94
N GLN A 115 7.38 -5.58 1.61
CA GLN A 115 6.36 -4.99 0.75
C GLN A 115 5.00 -5.68 0.88
N VAL A 116 4.99 -7.01 1.00
CA VAL A 116 3.76 -7.75 1.28
C VAL A 116 3.18 -7.38 2.64
N ALA A 117 4.01 -7.31 3.69
CA ALA A 117 3.56 -6.94 5.04
C ALA A 117 2.98 -5.51 5.09
N GLU A 118 3.70 -4.55 4.51
CA GLU A 118 3.32 -3.14 4.49
C GLU A 118 1.96 -2.92 3.79
N GLN A 119 1.81 -3.44 2.57
CA GLN A 119 0.56 -3.29 1.82
C GLN A 119 -0.59 -4.10 2.45
N THR A 120 -0.28 -5.20 3.15
CA THR A 120 -1.28 -5.94 3.93
C THR A 120 -1.80 -5.15 5.12
N ILE A 121 -0.92 -4.48 5.86
CA ILE A 121 -1.33 -3.58 6.95
C ILE A 121 -2.20 -2.46 6.39
N GLY A 122 -1.79 -1.83 5.28
CA GLY A 122 -2.58 -0.82 4.59
C GLY A 122 -3.97 -1.31 4.15
N ALA A 123 -4.06 -2.52 3.61
CA ALA A 123 -5.33 -3.12 3.23
C ALA A 123 -6.24 -3.40 4.44
N LEU A 124 -5.68 -3.85 5.56
CA LEU A 124 -6.43 -4.04 6.80
C LEU A 124 -6.97 -2.72 7.37
N VAL A 125 -6.22 -1.62 7.24
CA VAL A 125 -6.71 -0.27 7.59
C VAL A 125 -7.94 0.09 6.75
N VAL A 126 -7.92 -0.19 5.43
CA VAL A 126 -9.09 0.02 4.56
C VAL A 126 -10.28 -0.81 5.05
N VAL A 127 -10.06 -2.09 5.37
CA VAL A 127 -11.12 -2.98 5.89
C VAL A 127 -11.72 -2.42 7.18
N PHE A 128 -10.87 -2.01 8.11
CA PHE A 128 -11.28 -1.49 9.42
C PHE A 128 -12.22 -0.27 9.28
N PHE A 129 -11.80 0.76 8.53
CA PHE A 129 -12.62 1.96 8.36
C PHE A 129 -13.87 1.70 7.54
N LYS A 130 -13.83 0.77 6.59
CA LYS A 130 -15.03 0.40 5.83
C LYS A 130 -16.06 -0.33 6.68
N ILE A 131 -15.64 -1.13 7.67
CA ILE A 131 -16.55 -1.81 8.60
C ILE A 131 -17.15 -0.80 9.59
N ILE A 132 -16.35 0.15 10.08
CA ILE A 132 -16.79 1.11 11.12
C ILE A 132 -17.67 2.21 10.55
N ILE A 133 -17.33 2.75 9.38
CA ILE A 133 -18.07 3.88 8.79
C ILE A 133 -19.26 3.31 8.02
N HIS A 134 -20.43 3.36 8.64
CA HIS A 134 -21.69 3.06 7.98
C HIS A 134 -22.21 4.30 7.24
N GLU A 135 -22.22 4.25 5.92
CA GLU A 135 -22.88 5.28 5.11
C GLU A 135 -24.31 4.82 4.78
N PRO A 136 -25.34 5.62 5.12
CA PRO A 136 -26.71 5.31 4.72
C PRO A 136 -26.78 5.28 3.20
N VAL A 137 -27.36 4.21 2.64
CA VAL A 137 -27.62 4.13 1.21
C VAL A 137 -28.73 5.14 0.92
N HIS A 138 -28.40 6.24 0.28
CA HIS A 138 -29.42 7.11 -0.32
C HIS A 138 -30.05 6.32 -1.48
N GLU A 139 -31.20 5.71 -1.20
CA GLU A 139 -32.11 5.26 -2.25
C GLU A 139 -32.60 6.53 -2.96
N ASN A 140 -32.14 6.72 -4.19
CA ASN A 140 -32.76 7.68 -5.09
C ASN A 140 -34.15 7.12 -5.41
N VAL A 141 -35.16 7.60 -4.70
CA VAL A 141 -36.59 7.41 -5.01
C VAL A 141 -36.95 8.16 -6.28
#